data_AF-A0A519L4V8-F1
#
_entry.id   AF-A0A519L4V8-F1
#
_cell.length_a   1.000
_cell.length_b   1.000
_cell.length_c   1.000
_cell.angle_alpha   90.00
_cell.angle_beta   90.00
_cell.angle_gamma   90.00
#
_symmetry.space_group_name_H-M   'P 1'
#
loop_
_entity.id
_entity.type
_entity.pdbx_description
1 polymer ?
#
loop_
_entity_poly.entity_id
_entity_poly.type
_entity_poly.pdbx_seq_one_letter_code
_entity_poly.pdbx_strand_id
1 'polypeptide(L)' 'MSAAPKPPSADDNAFKKELVALIPHLRAFARTLTGDPTAADDLAQDAMMKAWDARASYQMGTNMKAWTFMILRNQF' A
#
# COMPACT_ATOMS: atom_id res chain seq x y z
N MET A 1 30.50 6.67 -6.12
CA MET A 1 30.25 5.82 -4.93
C MET A 1 28.75 5.78 -4.68
N SER A 2 28.03 4.78 -5.18
CA SER A 2 26.61 4.62 -4.84
C SER A 2 26.51 4.09 -3.42
N ALA A 3 25.92 4.87 -2.51
CA ALA A 3 25.59 4.37 -1.19
C ALA A 3 24.66 3.17 -1.34
N ALA A 4 25.03 2.03 -0.77
CA ALA A 4 24.15 0.87 -0.72
C ALA A 4 22.84 1.29 -0.03
N PRO A 5 21.67 0.81 -0.51
CA PRO A 5 20.40 1.12 0.15
C PRO A 5 20.50 0.69 1.62
N LYS A 6 20.18 1.62 2.53
CA LYS A 6 20.14 1.34 3.97
C LYS A 6 19.21 0.13 4.17
N PRO A 7 19.62 -0.90 4.93
CA PRO A 7 18.75 -2.04 5.19
C PRO A 7 17.44 -1.55 5.82
N PRO A 8 16.29 -2.15 5.44
CA PRO A 8 14.99 -1.74 5.96
C PRO A 8 14.99 -1.84 7.49
N SER A 9 14.43 -0.84 8.16
CA SER A 9 14.31 -0.84 9.62
C SER A 9 13.36 -1.94 10.10
N ALA A 10 13.36 -2.22 11.41
CA ALA A 10 12.34 -3.09 12.01
C ALA A 10 10.92 -2.58 11.71
N ASP A 11 10.74 -1.26 11.72
CA ASP A 11 9.46 -0.60 11.39
C ASP A 11 9.07 -0.79 9.92
N ASP A 12 10.04 -0.73 8.98
CA ASP A 12 9.78 -0.99 7.56
C ASP A 12 9.30 -2.44 7.34
N ASN A 13 9.86 -3.40 8.08
CA ASN A 13 9.44 -4.80 8.00
C ASN A 13 8.04 -5.03 8.58
N ALA A 14 7.72 -4.37 9.70
CA ALA A 14 6.39 -4.40 10.30
C ALA A 14 5.35 -3.77 9.36
N PHE A 15 5.65 -2.58 8.83
CA PHE A 15 4.83 -1.89 7.85
C PHE A 15 4.58 -2.76 6.61
N LYS A 16 5.64 -3.35 6.04
CA LYS A 16 5.52 -4.24 4.88
C LYS A 16 4.55 -5.39 5.14
N LYS A 17 4.66 -6.02 6.32
CA LYS A 17 3.82 -7.16 6.70
C LYS A 17 2.34 -6.76 6.80
N GLU A 18 2.06 -5.62 7.43
CA GLU A 18 0.69 -5.10 7.53
C GLU A 18 0.15 -4.71 6.14
N LEU A 19 0.94 -4.05 5.30
CA LEU A 19 0.52 -3.62 3.96
C LEU A 19 0.22 -4.82 3.05
N VAL A 20 1.08 -5.85 3.05
CA VAL A 20 0.86 -7.09 2.28
C VAL A 20 -0.41 -7.82 2.73
N ALA A 21 -0.73 -7.80 4.02
CA ALA A 21 -1.97 -8.39 4.52
C ALA A 21 -3.24 -7.69 3.99
N LEU A 22 -3.12 -6.46 3.46
CA LEU A 22 -4.24 -5.72 2.88
C LEU A 22 -4.49 -6.03 1.40
N ILE A 23 -3.58 -6.72 0.69
CA ILE A 23 -3.73 -7.06 -0.74
C ILE A 23 -5.13 -7.59 -1.10
N PRO A 24 -5.69 -8.63 -0.45
CA PRO A 24 -7.00 -9.15 -0.83
C PRO A 24 -8.12 -8.12 -0.65
N HIS A 25 -8.01 -7.24 0.35
CA HIS A 25 -8.99 -6.18 0.61
C HIS A 25 -8.91 -5.05 -0.41
N LEU A 26 -7.69 -4.62 -0.77
CA LEU A 26 -7.46 -3.58 -1.79
C LEU A 26 -7.97 -4.05 -3.15
N ARG A 27 -7.67 -5.28 -3.55
CA ARG A 27 -8.17 -5.88 -4.80
C ARG A 27 -9.70 -5.99 -4.80
N ALA A 28 -10.30 -6.43 -3.70
CA ALA A 28 -11.75 -6.52 -3.58
C ALA A 28 -12.41 -5.14 -3.74
N PHE A 29 -11.86 -4.10 -3.10
CA PHE A 29 -12.37 -2.75 -3.23
C PHE A 29 -12.11 -2.14 -4.60
N ALA A 30 -10.92 -2.30 -5.16
CA ALA A 30 -10.57 -1.86 -6.51
C ALA A 30 -11.51 -2.44 -7.56
N ARG A 31 -11.89 -3.72 -7.45
CA ARG A 31 -12.90 -4.34 -8.32
C ARG A 31 -14.25 -3.62 -8.31
N THR A 32 -14.65 -3.04 -7.18
CA THR A 32 -15.90 -2.26 -7.09
C THR A 32 -15.79 -0.89 -7.76
N LEU A 33 -14.57 -0.37 -7.93
CA LEU A 33 -14.32 0.91 -8.60
C LEU A 33 -14.14 0.72 -10.11
N THR A 34 -13.31 -0.25 -10.51
CA THR A 34 -12.91 -0.45 -11.91
C THR A 34 -13.91 -1.27 -12.71
N GLY A 35 -14.65 -2.19 -12.06
CA GLY A 35 -15.49 -3.17 -12.75
C GLY A 35 -14.71 -4.23 -13.55
N ASP A 36 -13.38 -4.13 -13.59
CA ASP A 36 -12.48 -5.03 -14.33
C ASP A 36 -11.41 -5.64 -13.39
N PRO A 37 -11.21 -6.97 -13.39
CA PRO A 37 -10.24 -7.63 -12.51
C PRO A 37 -8.79 -7.23 -12.75
N THR A 38 -8.38 -7.00 -14.00
CA THR A 38 -7.00 -6.64 -14.34
C THR A 38 -6.70 -5.22 -13.91
N ALA A 39 -7.57 -4.27 -14.25
CA ALA A 39 -7.47 -2.88 -13.80
C ALA A 39 -7.53 -2.78 -12.26
N ALA A 40 -8.29 -3.66 -11.60
CA ALA A 40 -8.33 -3.70 -10.14
C ALA A 40 -7.01 -4.17 -9.51
N ASP A 41 -6.34 -5.14 -10.14
CA ASP A 41 -5.04 -5.60 -9.70
C ASP A 41 -3.96 -4.53 -9.89
N ASP A 42 -3.99 -3.80 -11.01
CA ASP A 42 -3.08 -2.70 -11.29
C ASP A 42 -3.29 -1.54 -10.30
N LEU A 43 -4.54 -1.10 -10.09
CA LEU A 43 -4.88 -0.06 -9.12
C LEU A 43 -4.45 -0.44 -7.68
N ALA A 44 -4.63 -1.70 -7.29
CA ALA A 44 -4.19 -2.18 -5.99
C ALA A 44 -2.65 -2.17 -5.86
N GLN A 45 -1.93 -2.49 -6.93
CA GLN A 45 -0.46 -2.43 -6.95
C GLN A 45 0.04 -0.99 -6.83
N ASP A 46 -0.52 -0.06 -7.61
CA ASP A 46 -0.14 1.35 -7.54
C ASP A 46 -0.47 1.97 -6.17
N ALA A 47 -1.59 1.57 -5.55
CA ALA A 47 -1.94 1.93 -4.18
C ALA A 47 -0.87 1.48 -3.18
N MET A 48 -0.41 0.23 -3.28
CA MET A 48 0.64 -0.28 -2.41
C MET A 48 1.99 0.41 -2.63
N MET A 49 2.33 0.74 -3.88
CA MET A 49 3.58 1.44 -4.19
C MET A 49 3.58 2.84 -3.58
N LYS A 50 2.50 3.61 -3.75
CA LYS A 50 2.37 4.93 -3.10
C LYS A 50 2.33 4.82 -1.57
N ALA A 51 1.69 3.79 -1.02
CA ALA A 51 1.69 3.54 0.42
C ALA A 51 3.12 3.28 0.93
N TRP A 52 3.91 2.49 0.20
CA TRP A 52 5.31 2.23 0.53
C TRP A 52 6.18 3.49 0.47
N ASP A 53 5.98 4.33 -0.53
CA ASP A 53 6.71 5.60 -0.67
C ASP A 53 6.32 6.60 0.44
N ALA A 54 5.04 6.61 0.81
CA ALA A 54 4.50 7.47 1.87
C ALA A 54 4.68 6.90 3.28
N ARG A 55 5.30 5.72 3.46
CA ARG A 55 5.37 5.02 4.76
C ARG A 55 5.97 5.85 5.89
N ALA A 56 6.88 6.79 5.58
CA ALA A 56 7.46 7.69 6.57
C ALA A 56 6.45 8.67 7.19
N SER A 57 5.33 8.92 6.50
CA SER A 57 4.21 9.75 7.00
C SER A 57 3.16 8.96 7.79
N TYR A 58 3.24 7.63 7.74
CA TYR A 58 2.29 6.77 8.45
C TYR A 58 2.70 6.60 9.91
N GLN A 59 1.75 6.80 10.81
CA GLN A 59 1.95 6.58 12.24
C GLN A 59 1.61 5.13 12.61
N MET A 60 2.60 4.38 13.09
CA MET A 60 2.43 3.00 13.58
C MET A 60 1.35 2.92 14.66
N GLY A 61 0.54 1.85 14.61
CA GLY A 61 -0.58 1.65 15.54
C GLY A 61 -1.86 2.41 15.18
N THR A 62 -1.86 3.22 14.12
CA THR A 62 -3.09 3.76 13.53
C THR A 62 -3.74 2.75 12.56
N ASN A 63 -4.82 3.14 11.88
CA ASN A 63 -5.56 2.23 11.01
C ASN A 63 -4.96 2.19 9.60
N MET A 64 -4.02 1.25 9.36
CA MET A 64 -3.40 1.07 8.05
C MET A 64 -4.44 0.81 6.94
N LYS A 65 -5.49 0.03 7.22
CA LYS A 65 -6.52 -0.26 6.21
C LYS A 65 -7.19 1.02 5.72
N ALA A 66 -7.65 1.87 6.64
CA ALA A 66 -8.29 3.14 6.28
C ALA A 66 -7.33 4.06 5.53
N TRP A 67 -6.08 4.16 5.98
CA TRP A 67 -5.06 5.00 5.35
C TRP A 67 -4.74 4.54 3.92
N THR A 68 -4.50 3.25 3.70
CA THR A 68 -4.21 2.70 2.36
C THR A 68 -5.43 2.77 1.44
N PHE A 69 -6.66 2.65 1.97
CA PHE A 69 -7.88 2.82 1.17
C PHE A 69 -8.07 4.28 0.73
N MET A 70 -7.66 5.26 1.55
CA MET A 70 -7.62 6.66 1.14
C MET A 70 -6.65 6.87 -0.03
N ILE A 71 -5.46 6.26 0.04
CA ILE A 71 -4.49 6.31 -1.07
C ILE A 71 -5.09 5.71 -2.34
N LEU A 72 -5.70 4.53 -2.25
CA LEU A 72 -6.32 3.86 -3.39
C LEU A 72 -7.43 4.72 -4.01
N ARG A 73 -8.31 5.30 -3.19
CA ARG A 73 -9.39 6.18 -3.68
C ARG A 73 -8.86 7.46 -4.35
N ASN A 74 -7.70 7.97 -3.92
CA ASN A 74 -7.09 9.14 -4.54
C ASN A 74 -6.42 8.82 -5.89
N GLN A 75 -6.31 7.55 -6.27
CA GLN A 75 -5.73 7.11 -7.55
C GLN A 75 -6.78 6.82 -8.63
N PHE A 76 -8.02 6.57 -8.22
CA PHE A 76 -9.15 6.30 -9.12
C PHE A 76 -9.91 7.59 -9.40
#